data_AF-A0A182T4S7-F1
#
_entry.id   AF-A0A182T4S7-F1
#
_cell.length_a   1.000
_cell.length_b   1.000
_cell.length_c   1.000
_cell.angle_alpha   90.00
_cell.angle_beta   90.00
_cell.angle_gamma   90.00
#
_symmetry.space_group_name_H-M   'P 1'
#
loop_
_entity.id
_entity.type
_entity.pdbx_description
1 polymer ?
#
loop_
_entity_poly.entity_id
_entity_poly.type
_entity_poly.pdbx_seq_one_letter_code
_entity_poly.pdbx_strand_id
1 'polypeptide(L)'
;MVFRDQRLFMIELDKFLVALRPGSNRIRRRSRESTVTIPFERTFRNLDQNRPEPDTPQEAEFNFCGCGWPAHMLIPKGLPEGLPADLFIMVSNYEEDRVVQDLVGTCNDAASYCGVRDRLYPDRKAMGYPFDRAARSGVDSLANFLTPNMAVQSITVVHNDRTVNRTG
;
A
#
# COMPACT_ATOMS: atom_id res chain seq x y z
N MET A 1 17.93 -5.74 14.30
CA MET A 1 16.68 -5.52 15.05
C MET A 1 16.01 -6.86 15.25
N VAL A 2 15.45 -7.16 16.44
CA VAL A 2 14.69 -8.42 16.64
C VAL A 2 13.33 -8.33 15.95
N PHE A 3 12.82 -9.45 15.45
CA PHE A 3 11.58 -9.48 14.66
C PHE A 3 10.38 -8.89 15.40
N ARG A 4 10.29 -9.14 16.72
CA ARG A 4 9.22 -8.63 17.58
C ARG A 4 9.02 -7.12 17.44
N ASP A 5 10.11 -6.38 17.34
CA ASP A 5 10.09 -4.92 17.23
C ASP A 5 10.04 -4.51 15.75
N GLN A 6 10.78 -5.21 14.88
CA GLN A 6 10.79 -4.96 13.43
C GLN A 6 9.40 -5.00 12.80
N ARG A 7 8.56 -5.96 13.17
CA ARG A 7 7.19 -6.09 12.63
C ARG A 7 6.34 -4.84 12.84
N LEU A 8 6.60 -4.08 13.91
CA LEU A 8 5.84 -2.87 14.26
C LEU A 8 6.25 -1.66 13.40
N PHE A 9 7.42 -1.72 12.74
CA PHE A 9 7.91 -0.69 11.83
C PHE A 9 7.62 -1.00 10.35
N MET A 10 6.95 -2.11 10.06
CA MET A 10 6.57 -2.46 8.70
C MET A 10 5.50 -1.50 8.20
N ILE A 11 5.75 -0.88 7.05
CA ILE A 11 4.79 -0.02 6.36
C ILE A 11 4.29 -0.73 5.10
N GLU A 12 3.00 -0.61 4.82
CA GLU A 12 2.43 -1.13 3.59
C GLU A 12 2.85 -0.23 2.42
N LEU A 13 3.38 -0.83 1.35
CA LEU A 13 3.72 -0.11 0.12
C LEU A 13 2.72 -0.36 -1.01
N ASP A 14 2.12 -1.55 -1.08
CA ASP A 14 1.16 -1.92 -2.12
C ASP A 14 0.47 -3.26 -1.75
N LYS A 15 -0.73 -3.47 -2.28
CA LYS A 15 -1.47 -4.74 -2.21
C LYS A 15 -2.32 -4.89 -3.46
N PHE A 16 -2.08 -5.93 -4.25
CA PHE A 16 -2.77 -6.09 -5.54
C PHE A 16 -3.02 -7.55 -5.91
N LEU A 17 -4.04 -7.75 -6.73
CA LEU A 17 -4.38 -9.05 -7.29
C LEU A 17 -3.56 -9.33 -8.54
N VAL A 18 -3.10 -10.58 -8.68
CA VAL A 18 -2.39 -11.05 -9.86
C VAL A 18 -2.80 -12.47 -10.19
N ALA A 19 -3.17 -12.71 -11.45
CA ALA A 19 -3.45 -14.05 -11.93
C ALA A 19 -2.15 -14.78 -12.23
N LEU A 20 -1.87 -15.86 -11.50
CA LEU A 20 -0.68 -16.69 -11.69
C LEU A 20 -1.01 -17.88 -12.59
N ARG A 21 -0.13 -18.16 -13.55
CA ARG A 21 -0.20 -19.37 -14.38
C ARG A 21 0.65 -20.47 -13.75
N PRO A 22 0.38 -21.76 -13.99
CA PRO A 22 1.30 -22.83 -13.60
C PRO A 22 2.71 -22.58 -14.15
N GLY A 23 3.73 -22.75 -13.32
CA GLY A 23 5.14 -22.51 -13.67
C GLY A 23 5.66 -21.13 -13.26
N SER A 24 6.70 -20.66 -13.96
CA SER A 24 7.36 -19.40 -13.63
C SER A 24 6.55 -18.19 -14.11
N ASN A 25 6.34 -17.22 -13.21
CA ASN A 25 5.66 -15.97 -13.52
C ASN A 25 6.60 -14.81 -13.20
N ARG A 26 6.65 -13.80 -14.08
CA ARG A 26 7.36 -12.54 -13.85
C ARG A 26 6.34 -11.42 -13.68
N ILE A 27 6.27 -10.87 -12.47
CA ILE A 27 5.31 -9.82 -12.11
C ILE A 27 6.04 -8.48 -12.13
N ARG A 28 5.46 -7.48 -12.79
CA ARG A 28 5.97 -6.11 -12.79
C ARG A 28 4.88 -5.18 -12.28
N ARG A 29 5.19 -4.43 -11.24
CA ARG A 29 4.31 -3.46 -10.61
C ARG A 29 5.01 -2.12 -10.52
N ARG A 30 4.40 -1.05 -11.02
CA ARG A 30 4.98 0.30 -10.95
C ARG A 30 4.57 0.92 -9.61
N SER A 31 5.47 1.71 -9.00
CA SER A 31 5.17 2.42 -7.74
C SER A 31 3.94 3.31 -7.83
N ARG A 32 3.69 3.93 -8.99
CA ARG A 32 2.50 4.75 -9.29
C ARG A 32 1.17 3.98 -9.27
N GLU A 33 1.21 2.66 -9.22
CA GLU A 33 0.04 1.80 -9.16
C GLU A 33 -0.27 1.37 -7.71
N SER A 34 0.52 1.83 -6.73
CA SER A 34 0.37 1.49 -5.31
C SER A 34 -1.07 1.71 -4.82
N THR A 35 -1.64 0.70 -4.16
CA THR A 35 -2.97 0.79 -3.54
C THR A 35 -3.02 1.59 -2.24
N VAL A 36 -1.87 2.10 -1.80
CA VAL A 36 -1.73 2.95 -0.62
C VAL A 36 -1.93 4.42 -0.99
N THR A 37 -1.60 4.79 -2.23
CA THR A 37 -1.37 6.20 -2.59
C THR A 37 -2.34 6.79 -3.59
N ILE A 38 -2.46 8.12 -3.57
CA ILE A 38 -3.10 8.92 -4.61
C ILE A 38 -2.08 9.82 -5.34
N PRO A 39 -2.29 10.10 -6.65
CA PRO A 39 -1.53 11.07 -7.42
C PRO A 39 -1.52 12.47 -6.79
N PHE A 40 -0.45 13.22 -7.09
CA PHE A 40 -0.24 14.58 -6.59
C PHE A 40 -1.44 15.49 -6.89
N GLU A 41 -1.99 15.38 -8.10
CA GLU A 41 -3.09 16.21 -8.59
C GLU A 41 -4.36 16.02 -7.75
N ARG A 42 -4.55 14.85 -7.14
CA ARG A 42 -5.68 14.60 -6.22
C ARG A 42 -5.43 15.16 -4.83
N THR A 43 -4.21 15.06 -4.31
CA THR A 43 -3.84 15.64 -3.02
C THR A 43 -3.99 17.17 -3.03
N PHE A 44 -3.57 17.82 -4.11
CA PHE A 44 -3.53 19.29 -4.23
C PHE A 44 -4.57 19.85 -5.21
N ARG A 45 -5.67 19.13 -5.45
CA ARG A 45 -6.76 19.61 -6.31
C ARG A 45 -7.41 20.87 -5.73
N ASN A 46 -7.99 21.69 -6.59
CA ASN A 46 -8.87 22.77 -6.15
C ASN A 46 -10.23 22.20 -5.73
N LEU A 47 -10.61 22.40 -4.46
CA LEU A 47 -11.87 21.88 -3.91
C LEU A 47 -13.09 22.72 -4.29
N ASP A 48 -12.89 23.98 -4.70
CA ASP A 48 -13.98 24.87 -5.13
C ASP A 48 -14.34 24.64 -6.61
N GLN A 49 -13.43 24.04 -7.37
CA GLN A 49 -13.64 23.77 -8.78
C GLN A 49 -14.47 22.49 -8.97
N ASN A 50 -15.59 22.60 -9.68
CA ASN A 50 -16.51 21.48 -9.95
C ASN A 50 -17.00 20.77 -8.68
N ARG A 51 -17.09 21.50 -7.56
CA ARG A 51 -17.64 20.96 -6.33
C ARG A 51 -19.12 20.64 -6.53
N PRO A 52 -19.58 19.40 -6.25
CA PRO A 52 -21.00 19.09 -6.26
C PRO A 52 -21.75 19.83 -5.15
N GLU A 53 -23.08 19.93 -5.30
CA GLU A 53 -23.93 20.57 -4.29
C GLU A 53 -23.78 19.89 -2.92
N PRO A 54 -23.87 20.66 -1.82
CA PRO A 54 -23.78 20.12 -0.47
C PRO A 54 -24.80 19.01 -0.20
N ASP A 55 -24.42 18.05 0.64
CA ASP A 55 -25.28 16.94 1.10
C ASP A 55 -25.77 16.02 -0.03
N THR A 56 -25.04 15.95 -1.14
CA THR A 56 -25.33 15.04 -2.25
C THR A 56 -24.41 13.81 -2.26
N PRO A 57 -24.85 12.67 -2.82
CA PRO A 57 -23.99 11.50 -3.02
C PRO A 57 -22.74 11.80 -3.87
N GLN A 58 -22.83 12.79 -4.76
CA GLN A 58 -21.74 13.26 -5.60
C GLN A 58 -20.71 14.04 -4.79
N GLU A 59 -21.12 14.87 -3.82
CA GLU A 59 -20.19 15.55 -2.92
C GLU A 59 -19.43 14.53 -2.06
N ALA A 60 -20.12 13.51 -1.54
CA ALA A 60 -19.50 12.45 -0.78
C ALA A 60 -18.47 11.67 -1.61
N GLU A 61 -18.79 11.35 -2.86
CA GLU A 61 -17.85 10.72 -3.81
C GLU A 61 -16.66 11.62 -4.11
N PHE A 62 -16.92 12.89 -4.39
CA PHE A 62 -15.89 13.89 -4.63
C PHE A 62 -14.93 13.95 -3.44
N ASN A 63 -15.42 14.02 -2.21
CA ASN A 63 -14.59 14.06 -1.01
C ASN A 63 -13.81 12.77 -0.79
N PHE A 64 -14.44 11.60 -0.99
CA PHE A 64 -13.77 10.30 -0.86
C PHE A 64 -12.57 10.17 -1.81
N CYS A 65 -12.65 10.71 -3.01
CA CYS A 65 -11.52 10.72 -3.96
C CYS A 65 -10.26 11.46 -3.48
N GLY A 66 -10.39 12.30 -2.44
CA GLY A 66 -9.24 12.94 -1.77
C GLY A 66 -8.58 12.05 -0.70
N CYS A 67 -9.21 10.93 -0.31
CA CYS A 67 -8.63 10.00 0.63
C CYS A 67 -7.53 9.18 -0.04
N GLY A 68 -6.36 9.16 0.58
CA GLY A 68 -5.26 8.28 0.23
C GLY A 68 -3.92 8.89 0.62
N TRP A 69 -2.90 8.05 0.74
CA TRP A 69 -1.58 8.53 1.09
C TRP A 69 -0.97 9.31 -0.10
N PRO A 70 -0.34 10.47 0.09
CA PRO A 70 0.24 11.18 -1.05
C PRO A 70 1.35 10.37 -1.72
N ALA A 71 1.30 10.20 -3.05
CA ALA A 71 2.26 9.35 -3.79
C ALA A 71 3.72 9.77 -3.60
N HIS A 72 3.98 11.07 -3.37
CA HIS A 72 5.32 11.59 -3.10
C HIS A 72 5.84 11.29 -1.68
N MET A 73 5.04 10.60 -0.85
CA MET A 73 5.40 10.14 0.50
C MET A 73 5.37 8.60 0.62
N LEU A 74 5.28 7.85 -0.49
CA LEU A 74 5.16 6.38 -0.47
C LEU A 74 6.26 5.68 0.35
N ILE A 75 7.48 6.19 0.31
CA ILE A 75 8.62 5.65 1.06
C ILE A 75 9.14 6.67 2.06
N PRO A 76 9.80 6.25 3.15
CA PRO A 76 10.47 7.16 4.07
C PRO A 76 11.50 8.03 3.36
N LYS A 77 11.78 9.20 3.93
CA LYS A 77 12.78 10.15 3.39
C LYS A 77 14.15 9.49 3.11
N GLY A 78 14.55 8.54 3.96
CA GLY A 78 15.88 7.93 3.95
C GLY A 78 16.94 8.85 4.56
N LEU A 79 18.20 8.48 4.37
CA LEU A 79 19.38 9.21 4.83
C LEU A 79 20.33 9.49 3.66
N PRO A 80 21.12 10.58 3.67
CA PRO A 80 22.14 10.83 2.65
C PRO A 80 23.14 9.68 2.49
N GLU A 81 23.55 9.07 3.60
CA GLU A 81 24.41 7.89 3.67
C GLU A 81 23.70 6.57 3.31
N GLY A 82 22.37 6.62 3.16
CA GLY A 82 21.51 5.47 2.90
C GLY A 82 20.90 4.88 4.18
N LEU A 83 19.58 4.81 4.20
CA LEU A 83 18.82 4.11 5.23
C LEU A 83 18.65 2.64 4.82
N PRO A 84 19.24 1.66 5.51
CA PRO A 84 18.99 0.25 5.22
C PRO A 84 17.56 -0.13 5.57
N ALA A 85 16.91 -0.87 4.68
CA ALA A 85 15.56 -1.39 4.88
C ALA A 85 15.41 -2.78 4.25
N ASP A 86 14.43 -3.54 4.75
CA ASP A 86 14.05 -4.84 4.19
C ASP A 86 12.76 -4.67 3.39
N LEU A 87 12.83 -4.90 2.07
CA LEU A 87 11.66 -5.00 1.20
C LEU A 87 11.07 -6.40 1.34
N PHE A 88 9.96 -6.50 2.04
CA PHE A 88 9.21 -7.75 2.21
C PHE A 88 8.11 -7.88 1.15
N ILE A 89 8.00 -9.08 0.58
CA ILE A 89 6.96 -9.45 -0.39
C ILE A 89 6.31 -10.75 0.08
N MET A 90 4.99 -10.83 0.02
CA MET A 90 4.22 -12.04 0.28
C MET A 90 3.18 -12.24 -0.81
N VAL A 91 2.99 -13.50 -1.22
CA VAL A 91 1.88 -13.91 -2.10
C VAL A 91 0.89 -14.73 -1.29
N SER A 92 -0.31 -14.22 -1.07
CA SER A 92 -1.39 -14.91 -0.35
C SER A 92 -2.44 -15.51 -1.30
N ASN A 93 -3.29 -16.38 -0.77
CA ASN A 93 -4.29 -17.10 -1.53
C ASN A 93 -5.56 -16.26 -1.70
N TYR A 94 -5.83 -15.81 -2.93
CA TYR A 94 -7.00 -15.00 -3.27
C TYR A 94 -8.34 -15.59 -2.78
N GLU A 95 -8.50 -16.92 -2.83
CA GLU A 95 -9.74 -17.56 -2.40
C GLU A 95 -10.02 -17.40 -0.89
N GLU A 96 -8.98 -17.20 -0.09
CA GLU A 96 -9.08 -16.92 1.34
C GLU A 96 -9.14 -15.43 1.65
N ASP A 97 -8.56 -14.60 0.78
CA ASP A 97 -8.43 -13.16 0.97
C ASP A 97 -9.66 -12.40 0.47
N ARG A 98 -10.35 -12.89 -0.56
CA ARG A 98 -11.42 -12.15 -1.23
C ARG A 98 -12.65 -11.93 -0.36
N VAL A 99 -13.22 -10.74 -0.47
CA VAL A 99 -14.60 -10.45 -0.06
C VAL A 99 -15.48 -10.43 -1.31
N VAL A 100 -16.53 -11.26 -1.33
CA VAL A 100 -17.46 -11.32 -2.47
C VAL A 100 -18.38 -10.09 -2.43
N GLN A 101 -18.13 -9.14 -3.33
CA GLN A 101 -18.88 -7.89 -3.48
C GLN A 101 -18.55 -7.24 -4.82
N ASP A 102 -19.42 -6.36 -5.32
CA ASP A 102 -19.16 -5.58 -6.52
C ASP A 102 -18.35 -4.31 -6.20
N LEU A 103 -17.16 -4.18 -6.79
CA LEU A 103 -16.31 -3.00 -6.65
C LEU A 103 -16.64 -1.91 -7.68
N VAL A 104 -17.93 -1.53 -7.75
CA VAL A 104 -18.40 -0.45 -8.62
C VAL A 104 -18.14 0.91 -7.97
N GLY A 105 -17.68 1.88 -8.75
CA GLY A 105 -17.46 3.25 -8.29
C GLY A 105 -16.13 3.82 -8.80
N THR A 106 -15.87 5.07 -8.45
CA THR A 106 -14.60 5.75 -8.74
C THR A 106 -13.68 5.75 -7.49
N CYS A 107 -12.40 6.05 -7.69
CA CYS A 107 -11.43 6.30 -6.61
C CYS A 107 -11.12 5.09 -5.69
N ASN A 108 -11.08 3.90 -6.27
CA ASN A 108 -10.74 2.64 -5.55
C ASN A 108 -9.24 2.35 -5.48
N ASP A 109 -8.39 3.28 -5.92
CA ASP A 109 -6.94 3.09 -6.02
C ASP A 109 -6.20 3.29 -4.70
N ALA A 110 -6.81 3.87 -3.67
CA ALA A 110 -6.20 4.03 -2.35
C ALA A 110 -6.79 3.07 -1.30
N ALA A 111 -7.29 1.92 -1.75
CA ALA A 111 -8.09 1.02 -0.94
C ALA A 111 -7.34 0.46 0.29
N SER A 112 -6.00 0.43 0.29
CA SER A 112 -5.23 -0.07 1.45
C SER A 112 -5.54 0.73 2.72
N TYR A 113 -5.60 2.06 2.64
CA TYR A 113 -5.82 2.94 3.80
C TYR A 113 -7.23 3.55 3.84
N CYS A 114 -7.90 3.67 2.70
CA CYS A 114 -9.22 4.32 2.61
C CYS A 114 -10.38 3.33 2.45
N GLY A 115 -10.09 2.05 2.21
CA GLY A 115 -11.10 1.08 1.82
C GLY A 115 -11.76 1.43 0.49
N VAL A 116 -12.98 0.93 0.29
CA VAL A 116 -13.77 1.17 -0.92
C VAL A 116 -15.09 1.81 -0.48
N ARG A 117 -15.47 2.91 -1.13
CA ARG A 117 -16.65 3.69 -0.72
C ARG A 117 -17.92 2.82 -0.74
N ASP A 118 -18.69 2.88 0.35
CA ASP A 118 -19.96 2.15 0.52
C ASP A 118 -19.84 0.63 0.30
N ARG A 119 -18.66 0.08 0.59
CA ARG A 119 -18.33 -1.34 0.40
C ARG A 119 -17.55 -1.86 1.60
N LEU A 120 -17.46 -3.19 1.69
CA LEU A 120 -16.58 -3.84 2.64
C LEU A 120 -15.12 -3.66 2.22
N TYR A 121 -14.20 -3.67 3.18
CA TYR A 121 -12.78 -3.68 2.88
C TYR A 121 -12.46 -4.90 1.98
N PRO A 122 -11.73 -4.73 0.86
CA PRO A 122 -11.64 -5.76 -0.19
C PRO A 122 -10.74 -6.96 0.14
N ASP A 123 -10.26 -7.07 1.38
CA ASP A 123 -9.40 -8.13 1.89
C ASP A 123 -9.91 -8.62 3.26
N ARG A 124 -10.09 -9.92 3.41
CA ARG A 124 -10.59 -10.57 4.64
C ARG A 124 -9.55 -10.66 5.74
N LYS A 125 -8.26 -10.55 5.42
CA LYS A 125 -7.19 -10.59 6.40
C LYS A 125 -7.21 -9.30 7.22
N ALA A 126 -6.68 -9.37 8.45
CA ALA A 126 -6.54 -8.17 9.28
C ALA A 126 -5.65 -7.14 8.58
N MET A 127 -5.99 -5.85 8.69
CA MET A 127 -5.10 -4.78 8.22
C MET A 127 -3.74 -4.91 8.90
N GLY A 128 -2.67 -4.92 8.10
CA GLY A 128 -1.31 -5.19 8.57
C GLY A 128 -0.89 -6.67 8.57
N TYR A 129 -1.74 -7.61 8.13
CA TYR A 129 -1.33 -8.99 7.90
C TYR A 129 -0.13 -9.06 6.93
N PRO A 130 0.93 -9.84 7.22
CA PRO A 130 1.03 -10.85 8.29
C PRO A 130 1.72 -10.36 9.58
N PHE A 131 1.91 -9.05 9.75
CA PHE A 131 2.66 -8.43 10.85
C PHE A 131 1.79 -7.95 12.03
N ASP A 132 0.46 -8.01 11.89
CA ASP A 132 -0.51 -7.62 12.91
C ASP A 132 -0.36 -8.43 14.21
N ARG A 133 0.11 -9.68 14.11
CA ARG A 133 0.26 -10.60 15.25
C ARG A 133 1.71 -10.81 15.65
N ALA A 134 1.90 -11.29 16.88
CA ALA A 134 3.17 -11.84 17.31
C ALA A 134 3.53 -13.08 16.48
N ALA A 135 4.82 -13.30 16.23
CA ALA A 135 5.27 -14.48 15.50
C ALA A 135 5.06 -15.79 16.29
N ARG A 136 5.12 -16.90 15.55
CA ARG A 136 5.25 -18.25 16.10
C ARG A 136 6.47 -18.35 17.03
N SER A 137 6.38 -19.23 18.02
CA SER A 137 7.49 -19.47 18.96
C SER A 137 8.80 -19.82 18.22
N GLY A 138 9.92 -19.27 18.68
CA GLY A 138 11.25 -19.47 18.07
C GLY A 138 11.59 -18.54 16.88
N VAL A 139 10.74 -17.56 16.55
CA VAL A 139 11.03 -16.58 15.50
C VAL A 139 11.55 -15.28 16.10
N ASP A 140 12.87 -15.10 16.03
CA ASP A 140 13.56 -13.91 16.52
C ASP A 140 14.05 -12.98 15.40
N SER A 141 14.00 -13.42 14.15
CA SER A 141 14.44 -12.67 12.97
C SER A 141 13.40 -12.75 11.84
N LEU A 142 13.41 -11.76 10.94
CA LEU A 142 12.56 -11.79 9.74
C LEU A 142 12.85 -13.01 8.87
N ALA A 143 14.10 -13.45 8.77
CA ALA A 143 14.48 -14.66 8.05
C ALA A 143 13.78 -15.91 8.60
N ASN A 144 13.68 -16.05 9.92
CA ASN A 144 13.00 -17.18 10.57
C ASN A 144 11.47 -17.10 10.47
N PHE A 145 10.92 -15.91 10.17
CA PHE A 145 9.50 -15.69 9.95
C PHE A 145 9.04 -16.21 8.58
N LEU A 146 9.94 -16.22 7.59
CA LEU A 146 9.60 -16.51 6.19
C LEU A 146 8.95 -17.88 6.00
N THR A 147 8.14 -17.95 4.97
CA THR A 147 7.50 -19.15 4.42
C THR A 147 7.74 -19.17 2.90
N PRO A 148 7.50 -20.29 2.20
CA PRO A 148 7.87 -20.42 0.78
C PRO A 148 7.25 -19.39 -0.18
N ASN A 149 6.14 -18.75 0.22
CA ASN A 149 5.46 -17.69 -0.52
C ASN A 149 5.86 -16.26 -0.08
N MET A 150 6.91 -16.14 0.72
CA MET A 150 7.46 -14.86 1.18
C MET A 150 8.90 -14.69 0.71
N ALA A 151 9.27 -13.45 0.41
CA ALA A 151 10.64 -13.08 0.06
C ALA A 151 11.02 -11.75 0.72
N VAL A 152 12.31 -11.59 0.98
CA VAL A 152 12.89 -10.35 1.50
C VAL A 152 14.06 -9.96 0.62
N GLN A 153 14.14 -8.68 0.30
CA GLN A 153 15.28 -8.08 -0.37
C GLN A 153 15.79 -6.91 0.47
N SER A 154 17.05 -6.96 0.91
CA SER A 154 17.67 -5.80 1.54
C SER A 154 17.87 -4.70 0.49
N ILE A 155 17.43 -3.49 0.82
CA ILE A 155 17.47 -2.28 -0.01
C ILE A 155 18.02 -1.11 0.79
N THR A 156 18.37 -0.04 0.08
CA THR A 156 18.85 1.21 0.69
C THR A 156 18.03 2.37 0.18
N VAL A 157 17.46 3.17 1.10
CA VAL A 157 16.73 4.40 0.76
C VAL A 157 17.65 5.60 0.96
N VAL A 158 18.02 6.25 -0.15
CA VAL A 158 18.96 7.38 -0.15
C VAL A 158 18.22 8.69 -0.30
N HIS A 159 18.45 9.60 0.64
CA HIS A 159 17.96 10.98 0.52
C HIS A 159 18.95 11.83 -0.27
N ASN A 160 18.51 12.36 -1.41
CA ASN A 160 19.27 13.38 -2.13
C ASN A 160 18.81 14.76 -1.67
N ASP A 161 19.67 15.49 -0.97
CA ASP A 161 19.39 16.86 -0.50
C ASP A 161 19.43 17.85 -1.67
N ARG A 162 18.38 17.81 -2.48
CA ARG A 162 18.18 18.69 -3.62
C ARG A 162 16.69 18.98 -3.79
N THR A 163 16.39 20.23 -4.12
CA THR A 163 15.06 20.63 -4.56
C THR A 163 14.95 20.42 -6.06
N VAL A 164 13.96 19.64 -6.50
CA VAL A 164 13.66 19.43 -7.92
C VAL A 164 12.30 20.06 -8.21
N ASN A 165 12.25 20.99 -9.15
CA ASN A 165 10.99 21.53 -9.61
C ASN A 165 10.19 20.44 -10.32
N ARG A 166 8.91 20.32 -9.98
CA ARG A 166 7.95 19.50 -10.71
C ARG A 166 7.67 20.20 -12.03
N THR A 167 8.46 19.93 -13.06
CA THR A 167 8.12 20.37 -14.42
C THR A 167 6.78 19.75 -14.81
N GLY A 168 5.86 20.58 -15.33
CA GLY A 168 4.50 20.22 -15.73
C GLY A 168 4.43 19.20 -16.85
#